data_AF-A0A7S2IB50-F1
#
_entry.id   AF-A0A7S2IB50-F1
#
_cell.length_a   1.000
_cell.length_b   1.000
_cell.length_c   1.000
_cell.angle_alpha   90.00
_cell.angle_beta   90.00
_cell.angle_gamma   90.00
#
_symmetry.space_group_name_H-M   'P 1'
#
loop_
_entity.id
_entity.type
_entity.pdbx_description
1 polymer ?
#
loop_
_entity_poly.entity_id
_entity_poly.type
_entity_poly.pdbx_seq_one_letter_code
_entity_poly.pdbx_strand_id
1 'polypeptide(L)'
;GSSLAMTMLNNAAAAMMAPPQAQSAKRVAPIGPQPMAQDPDIVELFDHFHIDPRHMERFQGIMEKRKETFAGDMVKMWELLEQARSPEGMFVSKMREMEKGTFIGKTTPDKDLLAMSKKFDLDDEAEAKLSDVLAKYDAERRREYMQELEKHLETSSRPSAMVMMSLKKLGEGLPLGRP
;
A
#
# COMPACT_ATOMS: atom_id res chain seq x y z
N GLY A 1 45.89 -88.22 -27.83
CA GLY A 1 45.17 -88.99 -26.79
C GLY A 1 45.12 -88.14 -25.55
N SER A 2 43.91 -87.80 -25.14
CA SER A 2 43.44 -86.83 -24.16
C SER A 2 44.28 -86.61 -22.89
N SER A 3 44.44 -85.32 -22.59
CA SER A 3 44.97 -84.73 -21.36
C SER A 3 44.05 -85.01 -20.16
N LEU A 4 44.67 -85.38 -19.04
CA LEU A 4 44.04 -85.80 -17.79
C LEU A 4 43.53 -84.60 -17.00
N ALA A 5 42.32 -84.75 -16.49
CA ALA A 5 41.57 -83.77 -15.72
C ALA A 5 42.08 -83.59 -14.28
N MET A 6 41.51 -82.54 -13.68
CA MET A 6 41.10 -82.45 -12.26
C MET A 6 42.05 -81.70 -11.30
N THR A 7 41.89 -80.38 -11.29
CA THR A 7 42.29 -79.50 -10.19
C THR A 7 41.07 -79.19 -9.31
N MET A 8 41.17 -79.52 -8.01
CA MET A 8 40.29 -79.02 -6.96
C MET A 8 41.13 -78.78 -5.70
N LEU A 9 41.22 -77.52 -5.27
CA LEU A 9 41.38 -77.08 -3.88
C LEU A 9 41.27 -75.54 -3.88
N ASN A 10 40.05 -75.02 -3.76
CA ASN A 10 39.45 -74.50 -2.52
C ASN A 10 40.31 -73.44 -1.83
N ASN A 11 39.90 -72.17 -2.00
CA ASN A 11 40.20 -71.12 -1.05
C ASN A 11 38.91 -70.35 -0.76
N ALA A 12 38.45 -70.44 0.49
CA ALA A 12 37.28 -69.76 1.01
C ALA A 12 37.76 -68.69 1.99
N ALA A 13 37.46 -67.43 1.71
CA ALA A 13 37.27 -66.37 2.71
C ALA A 13 36.89 -65.05 2.02
N ALA A 14 36.15 -64.24 2.79
CA ALA A 14 35.94 -62.80 2.65
C ALA A 14 34.72 -62.32 1.85
N ALA A 15 33.66 -62.13 2.65
CA ALA A 15 33.03 -60.83 2.88
C ALA A 15 32.14 -60.23 1.78
N MET A 16 30.85 -60.23 2.16
CA MET A 16 29.77 -59.38 1.69
C MET A 16 30.18 -57.89 1.58
N MET A 17 29.88 -57.26 0.44
CA MET A 17 29.56 -55.83 0.38
C MET A 17 28.56 -55.56 -0.76
N ALA A 18 27.35 -55.18 -0.36
CA ALA A 18 26.38 -54.50 -1.21
C ALA A 18 26.90 -53.10 -1.61
N PRO A 19 26.46 -52.53 -2.74
CA PRO A 19 26.82 -51.15 -3.09
C PRO A 19 26.20 -50.17 -2.08
N PRO A 20 26.94 -49.15 -1.61
CA PRO A 20 26.34 -48.09 -0.82
C PRO A 20 25.37 -47.30 -1.68
N GLN A 21 24.12 -47.26 -1.24
CA GLN A 21 23.06 -46.43 -1.80
C GLN A 21 23.50 -44.97 -1.81
N ALA A 22 23.35 -44.32 -2.96
CA ALA A 22 23.50 -42.88 -3.13
C ALA A 22 22.55 -42.16 -2.16
N GLN A 23 23.10 -41.65 -1.07
CA GLN A 23 22.41 -40.70 -0.21
C GLN A 23 22.25 -39.40 -1.02
N SER A 24 21.00 -39.14 -1.45
CA SER A 24 20.55 -37.84 -1.91
C SER A 24 20.84 -36.79 -0.85
N ALA A 25 22.00 -36.16 -0.95
CA ALA A 25 22.30 -34.94 -0.24
C ALA A 25 21.30 -33.88 -0.73
N LYS A 26 20.34 -33.54 0.15
CA LYS A 26 19.49 -32.36 -0.01
C LYS A 26 20.41 -31.15 -0.19
N ARG A 27 20.47 -30.63 -1.41
CA ARG A 27 21.07 -29.34 -1.74
C ARG A 27 20.39 -28.29 -0.87
N VAL A 28 21.10 -27.76 0.13
CA VAL A 28 20.73 -26.51 0.78
C VAL A 28 21.01 -25.41 -0.24
N ALA A 29 19.97 -24.75 -0.72
CA ALA A 29 20.09 -23.61 -1.63
C ALA A 29 20.90 -22.48 -0.95
N PRO A 30 21.67 -21.67 -1.71
CA PRO A 30 22.36 -20.53 -1.13
C PRO A 30 21.34 -19.53 -0.59
N ILE A 31 21.49 -19.17 0.70
CA ILE A 31 20.77 -18.07 1.34
C ILE A 31 21.41 -16.77 0.84
N GLY A 32 21.06 -16.37 -0.38
CA GLY A 32 21.15 -14.97 -0.78
C GLY A 32 19.97 -14.19 -0.16
N PRO A 33 20.00 -12.84 -0.15
CA PRO A 33 18.80 -12.06 0.10
C PRO A 33 17.76 -12.51 -0.93
N GLN A 34 16.70 -13.18 -0.48
CA GLN A 34 15.60 -13.50 -1.37
C GLN A 34 14.99 -12.17 -1.80
N PRO A 35 14.78 -11.92 -3.11
CA PRO A 35 14.06 -10.73 -3.53
C PRO A 35 12.72 -10.75 -2.79
N MET A 36 12.44 -9.70 -2.02
CA MET A 36 11.17 -9.55 -1.32
C MET A 36 10.06 -9.80 -2.34
N ALA A 37 9.18 -10.77 -2.03
CA ALA A 37 8.05 -11.06 -2.89
C ALA A 37 7.25 -9.77 -3.03
N GLN A 38 7.13 -9.28 -4.27
CA GLN A 38 6.46 -8.01 -4.54
C GLN A 38 4.96 -8.20 -4.33
N ASP A 39 4.34 -7.26 -3.62
CA ASP A 39 2.89 -7.26 -3.42
C ASP A 39 2.18 -7.07 -4.77
N PRO A 40 1.20 -7.91 -5.12
CA PRO A 40 0.56 -7.86 -6.44
C PRO A 40 -0.15 -6.53 -6.70
N ASP A 41 -0.74 -5.89 -5.69
CA ASP A 41 -1.43 -4.61 -5.86
C ASP A 41 -0.44 -3.48 -6.17
N ILE A 42 0.77 -3.57 -5.60
CA ILE A 42 1.87 -2.64 -5.89
C ILE A 42 2.39 -2.86 -7.32
N VAL A 43 2.56 -4.12 -7.72
CA VAL A 43 3.01 -4.46 -9.08
C VAL A 43 2.02 -3.95 -10.13
N GLU A 44 0.72 -4.18 -9.90
CA GLU A 44 -0.34 -3.72 -10.78
C GLU A 44 -0.37 -2.18 -10.89
N LEU A 45 -0.22 -1.47 -9.77
CA LEU A 45 -0.14 0.00 -9.76
C LEU A 45 1.03 0.51 -10.63
N PHE A 46 2.21 -0.12 -10.52
CA PHE A 46 3.38 0.27 -11.31
C PHE A 46 3.20 0.01 -12.80
N ASP A 47 2.63 -1.15 -13.15
CA ASP A 47 2.38 -1.52 -14.54
C ASP A 47 1.33 -0.59 -15.18
N HIS A 48 0.20 -0.40 -14.50
CA HIS A 48 -0.92 0.39 -15.00
C HIS A 48 -0.54 1.86 -15.26
N PHE A 49 0.15 2.50 -14.32
CA PHE A 49 0.55 3.90 -14.45
C PHE A 49 1.92 4.10 -15.09
N HIS A 50 2.56 3.00 -15.53
CA HIS A 50 3.91 2.98 -16.10
C HIS A 50 4.95 3.69 -15.24
N ILE A 51 4.94 3.39 -13.93
CA ILE A 51 5.84 4.00 -12.95
C ILE A 51 7.25 3.42 -13.09
N ASP A 52 8.28 4.26 -13.02
CA ASP A 52 9.67 3.82 -13.13
C ASP A 52 10.00 2.78 -12.03
N PRO A 53 10.40 1.55 -12.41
CA PRO A 53 10.70 0.48 -11.46
C PRO A 53 11.75 0.84 -10.40
N ARG A 54 12.58 1.87 -10.64
CA ARG A 54 13.51 2.39 -9.62
C ARG A 54 12.82 2.82 -8.32
N HIS A 55 11.52 3.11 -8.37
CA HIS A 55 10.75 3.50 -7.19
C HIS A 55 10.15 2.31 -6.43
N MET A 56 10.19 1.11 -6.99
CA MET A 56 9.53 -0.09 -6.46
C MET A 56 9.99 -0.43 -5.04
N GLU A 57 11.30 -0.60 -4.85
CA GLU A 57 11.87 -1.00 -3.54
C GLU A 57 11.56 0.04 -2.45
N ARG A 58 11.68 1.32 -2.79
CA ARG A 58 11.36 2.42 -1.86
C ARG A 58 9.88 2.42 -1.49
N PHE A 59 8.99 2.27 -2.46
CA PHE A 59 7.56 2.26 -2.20
C PHE A 59 7.13 1.04 -1.38
N GLN A 60 7.65 -0.14 -1.70
CA GLN A 60 7.43 -1.34 -0.90
C GLN A 60 7.86 -1.14 0.55
N GLY A 61 9.07 -0.61 0.78
CA GLY A 61 9.54 -0.32 2.13
C GLY A 61 8.70 0.72 2.89
N ILE A 62 8.03 1.64 2.18
CA ILE A 62 7.03 2.55 2.78
C ILE A 62 5.76 1.77 3.15
N MET A 63 5.22 0.97 2.23
CA MET A 63 3.97 0.24 2.43
C MET A 63 4.09 -0.87 3.48
N GLU A 64 5.26 -1.47 3.64
CA GLU A 64 5.55 -2.43 4.71
C GLU A 64 5.40 -1.84 6.12
N LYS A 65 5.62 -0.53 6.27
CA LYS A 65 5.43 0.19 7.54
C LYS A 65 3.99 0.65 7.73
N ARG A 66 3.18 0.60 6.67
CA ARG A 66 1.80 1.11 6.59
C ARG A 66 0.78 -0.02 6.43
N LYS A 67 1.08 -1.21 6.96
CA LYS A 67 0.22 -2.42 6.81
C LYS A 67 -1.22 -2.20 7.27
N GLU A 68 -1.41 -1.40 8.33
CA GLU A 68 -2.74 -1.10 8.87
C GLU A 68 -3.57 -0.22 7.93
N THR A 69 -2.93 0.70 7.20
CA THR A 69 -3.60 1.63 6.27
C THR A 69 -3.46 1.21 4.82
N PHE A 70 -2.83 0.07 4.54
CA PHE A 70 -2.41 -0.36 3.21
C PHE A 70 -3.54 -0.28 2.18
N ALA A 71 -4.69 -0.91 2.46
CA ALA A 71 -5.81 -0.94 1.53
C ALA A 71 -6.35 0.47 1.21
N GLY A 72 -6.51 1.32 2.24
CA GLY A 72 -6.96 2.69 2.05
C GLY A 72 -5.92 3.53 1.29
N ASP A 73 -4.64 3.35 1.61
CA ASP A 73 -3.54 4.04 0.93
C ASP A 73 -3.47 3.64 -0.56
N MET A 74 -3.62 2.36 -0.90
CA MET A 74 -3.62 1.88 -2.29
C MET A 74 -4.79 2.44 -3.09
N VAL A 75 -6.02 2.41 -2.54
CA VAL A 75 -7.19 3.02 -3.19
C VAL A 75 -6.96 4.51 -3.45
N LYS A 76 -6.42 5.22 -2.46
CA LYS A 76 -6.15 6.66 -2.61
C LYS A 76 -5.08 6.94 -3.65
N MET A 77 -4.03 6.10 -3.70
CA MET A 77 -2.99 6.21 -4.73
C MET A 77 -3.59 6.03 -6.12
N TRP A 78 -4.41 5.01 -6.34
CA TRP A 78 -5.13 4.82 -7.60
C TRP A 78 -5.92 6.07 -8.02
N GLU A 79 -6.81 6.57 -7.15
CA GLU A 79 -7.61 7.77 -7.42
C GLU A 79 -6.76 9.00 -7.81
N LEU A 80 -5.64 9.21 -7.09
CA LEU A 80 -4.76 10.35 -7.32
C LEU A 80 -3.97 10.23 -8.62
N LEU A 81 -3.53 9.01 -8.99
CA LEU A 81 -2.75 8.77 -10.20
C LEU A 81 -3.62 8.82 -11.45
N GLU A 82 -4.86 8.32 -11.41
CA GLU A 82 -5.82 8.41 -12.53
C GLU A 82 -6.09 9.86 -12.94
N GLN A 83 -6.15 10.77 -11.97
CA GLN A 83 -6.47 12.18 -12.21
C GLN A 83 -5.22 13.04 -12.47
N ALA A 84 -4.01 12.50 -12.29
CA ALA A 84 -2.79 13.27 -12.36
C ALA A 84 -2.40 13.57 -13.82
N ARG A 85 -2.05 14.83 -14.10
CA ARG A 85 -1.39 15.21 -15.36
C ARG A 85 -0.07 14.46 -15.60
N SER A 86 0.61 14.08 -14.52
CA SER A 86 1.81 13.25 -14.53
C SER A 86 1.71 12.23 -13.39
N PRO A 87 1.31 10.97 -13.68
CA PRO A 87 1.21 9.91 -12.67
C PRO A 87 2.53 9.69 -11.91
N GLU A 88 3.64 9.52 -12.62
CA GLU A 88 4.99 9.41 -12.03
C GLU A 88 5.33 10.56 -11.06
N GLY A 89 5.09 11.80 -11.48
CA GLY A 89 5.36 12.97 -10.63
C GLY A 89 4.47 13.03 -9.39
N MET A 90 3.18 12.69 -9.54
CA MET A 90 2.24 12.58 -8.43
C MET A 90 2.67 11.46 -7.47
N PHE A 91 3.02 10.28 -7.99
CA PHE A 91 3.49 9.14 -7.23
C PHE A 91 4.67 9.50 -6.33
N VAL A 92 5.71 10.13 -6.90
CA VAL A 92 6.89 10.56 -6.14
C VAL A 92 6.53 11.61 -5.07
N SER A 93 5.59 12.51 -5.35
CA SER A 93 5.09 13.46 -4.34
C SER A 93 4.40 12.75 -3.18
N LYS A 94 3.54 11.75 -3.47
CA LYS A 94 2.79 11.01 -2.44
C LYS A 94 3.67 10.08 -1.61
N MET A 95 4.69 9.46 -2.21
CA MET A 95 5.72 8.77 -1.43
C MET A 95 6.39 9.69 -0.40
N ARG A 96 6.72 10.94 -0.78
CA ARG A 96 7.33 11.92 0.15
C ARG A 96 6.36 12.31 1.27
N GLU A 97 5.06 12.41 0.99
CA GLU A 97 4.04 12.66 2.02
C GLU A 97 3.91 11.46 2.96
N MET A 98 3.96 10.22 2.44
CA MET A 98 3.91 9.00 3.26
C MET A 98 5.11 8.89 4.21
N GLU A 99 6.30 9.21 3.73
CA GLU A 99 7.53 9.23 4.55
C GLU A 99 7.49 10.29 5.66
N LYS A 100 6.83 11.43 5.39
CA LYS A 100 6.61 12.48 6.40
C LYS A 100 5.45 12.18 7.34
N GLY A 101 4.70 11.10 7.11
CA GLY A 101 3.49 10.78 7.87
C GLY A 101 2.31 11.71 7.61
N THR A 102 2.34 12.51 6.54
CA THR A 102 1.27 13.45 6.19
C THR A 102 0.31 12.90 5.14
N PHE A 103 0.63 11.74 4.54
CA PHE A 103 -0.27 11.06 3.61
C PHE A 103 -1.36 10.32 4.38
N ILE A 104 -2.60 10.55 3.93
CA ILE A 104 -3.81 9.93 4.45
C ILE A 104 -4.45 9.17 3.29
N GLY A 105 -4.55 7.85 3.45
CA GLY A 105 -5.27 7.00 2.51
C GLY A 105 -6.77 7.25 2.54
N LYS A 106 -7.51 6.43 1.78
CA LYS A 106 -8.96 6.50 1.76
C LYS A 106 -9.52 6.14 3.13
N THR A 107 -10.25 7.08 3.75
CA THR A 107 -10.95 6.88 5.02
C THR A 107 -12.46 6.95 4.82
N THR A 108 -13.21 6.23 5.65
CA THR A 108 -14.66 6.42 5.74
C THR A 108 -14.97 7.76 6.39
N PRO A 109 -15.82 8.61 5.78
CA PRO A 109 -16.33 9.82 6.42
C PRO A 109 -16.93 9.50 7.79
N ASP A 110 -16.68 10.37 8.77
CA ASP A 110 -17.28 10.21 10.09
C ASP A 110 -18.78 10.55 10.08
N LYS A 111 -19.50 10.09 11.12
CA LYS A 111 -20.96 10.27 11.21
C LYS A 111 -21.39 11.74 11.27
N ASP A 112 -20.54 12.62 11.82
CA ASP A 112 -20.86 14.03 11.96
C ASP A 112 -20.75 14.73 10.60
N LEU A 113 -19.74 14.36 9.80
CA LEU A 113 -19.59 14.79 8.42
C LEU A 113 -20.75 14.31 7.55
N LEU A 114 -21.13 13.03 7.64
CA LEU A 114 -22.30 12.51 6.93
C LEU A 114 -23.59 13.24 7.32
N ALA A 115 -23.76 13.58 8.60
CA ALA A 115 -24.91 14.34 9.06
C ALA A 115 -24.91 15.77 8.49
N MET A 116 -23.75 16.43 8.43
CA MET A 116 -23.61 17.75 7.82
C MET A 116 -23.86 17.70 6.31
N SER A 117 -23.25 16.75 5.58
CA SER A 117 -23.47 16.57 4.15
C SER A 117 -24.94 16.43 3.83
N LYS A 118 -25.65 15.61 4.61
CA LYS A 118 -27.09 15.43 4.45
C LYS A 118 -27.90 16.68 4.81
N LYS A 119 -27.51 17.43 5.85
CA LYS A 119 -28.20 18.67 6.27
C LYS A 119 -28.13 19.75 5.19
N PHE A 120 -27.00 19.85 4.48
CA PHE A 120 -26.73 20.90 3.50
C PHE A 120 -26.71 20.44 2.05
N ASP A 121 -27.08 19.19 1.79
CA ASP A 121 -27.09 18.58 0.45
C ASP A 121 -25.75 18.75 -0.28
N LEU A 122 -24.66 18.39 0.42
CA LEU A 122 -23.33 18.39 -0.19
C LEU A 122 -23.24 17.27 -1.22
N ASP A 123 -22.69 17.60 -2.39
CA ASP A 123 -22.37 16.58 -3.39
C ASP A 123 -21.22 15.68 -2.94
N ASP A 124 -21.16 14.50 -3.56
CA ASP A 124 -20.17 13.46 -3.22
C ASP A 124 -18.72 13.98 -3.32
N GLU A 125 -18.45 14.90 -4.26
CA GLU A 125 -17.11 15.44 -4.46
C GLU A 125 -16.71 16.39 -3.30
N ALA A 126 -17.62 17.28 -2.91
CA ALA A 126 -17.42 18.18 -1.79
C ALA A 126 -17.28 17.41 -0.47
N GLU A 127 -18.12 16.39 -0.23
CA GLU A 127 -18.02 15.52 0.94
C GLU A 127 -16.67 14.80 0.98
N ALA A 128 -16.28 14.13 -0.11
CA ALA A 128 -15.05 13.34 -0.16
C ALA A 128 -13.82 14.22 0.10
N LYS A 129 -13.75 15.38 -0.56
CA LYS A 129 -12.63 16.33 -0.37
C LYS A 129 -12.62 16.94 1.03
N LEU A 130 -13.79 17.21 1.61
CA LEU A 130 -13.88 17.71 2.97
C LEU A 130 -13.41 16.63 3.96
N SER A 131 -13.82 15.38 3.79
CA SER A 131 -13.35 14.24 4.59
C SER A 131 -11.82 14.12 4.54
N ASP A 132 -11.24 14.17 3.34
CA ASP A 132 -9.78 14.09 3.17
C ASP A 132 -9.03 15.20 3.91
N VAL A 133 -9.56 16.43 3.89
CA VAL A 133 -8.93 17.56 4.57
C VAL A 133 -9.07 17.45 6.07
N LEU A 134 -10.26 17.08 6.57
CA LEU A 134 -10.54 16.95 7.99
C LEU A 134 -9.79 15.78 8.65
N ALA A 135 -9.51 14.71 7.90
CA ALA A 135 -8.76 13.56 8.40
C ALA A 135 -7.32 13.90 8.85
N LYS A 136 -6.78 15.06 8.45
CA LYS A 136 -5.46 15.56 8.88
C LYS A 136 -5.41 16.05 10.32
N TYR A 137 -6.56 16.29 10.92
CA TYR A 137 -6.69 16.93 12.22
C TYR A 137 -7.14 15.95 13.27
N ASP A 138 -6.76 16.22 14.52
CA ASP A 138 -7.33 15.52 15.67
C ASP A 138 -8.83 15.83 15.83
N ALA A 139 -9.49 15.08 16.72
CA ALA A 139 -10.93 15.18 16.93
C ALA A 139 -11.38 16.57 17.41
N GLU A 140 -10.55 17.29 18.15
CA GLU A 140 -10.88 18.62 18.68
C GLU A 140 -10.84 19.66 17.56
N ARG A 141 -9.74 19.71 16.82
CA ARG A 141 -9.58 20.64 15.70
C ARG A 141 -10.56 20.36 14.57
N ARG A 142 -10.84 19.08 14.29
CA ARG A 142 -11.89 18.69 13.34
C ARG A 142 -13.26 19.24 13.77
N ARG A 143 -13.62 19.09 15.05
CA ARG A 143 -14.91 19.60 15.58
C ARG A 143 -15.01 21.12 15.45
N GLU A 144 -13.93 21.87 15.70
CA GLU A 144 -13.89 23.31 15.49
C GLU A 144 -14.20 23.68 14.04
N TYR A 145 -13.52 23.04 13.08
CA TYR A 145 -13.75 23.30 11.66
C TYR A 145 -15.15 22.92 11.21
N MET A 146 -15.71 21.83 11.71
CA MET A 146 -17.08 21.42 11.43
C MET A 146 -18.09 22.47 11.90
N GLN A 147 -17.89 23.03 13.11
CA GLN A 147 -18.75 24.09 13.65
C GLN A 147 -18.60 25.41 12.88
N GLU A 148 -17.38 25.77 12.45
CA GLU A 148 -17.17 26.95 11.61
C GLU A 148 -17.83 26.78 10.24
N LEU A 149 -17.65 25.64 9.59
CA LEU A 149 -18.27 25.33 8.31
C LEU A 149 -19.79 25.41 8.40
N GLU A 150 -20.39 24.78 9.41
CA GLU A 150 -21.84 24.76 9.58
C GLU A 150 -22.42 26.18 9.59
N LYS A 151 -21.79 27.13 10.29
CA LYS A 151 -22.22 28.55 10.29
C LYS A 151 -22.16 29.20 8.91
N HIS A 152 -21.15 28.88 8.10
CA HIS A 152 -21.02 29.41 6.72
C HIS A 152 -22.00 28.74 5.76
N LEU A 153 -22.32 27.46 5.98
CA LEU A 153 -23.29 26.74 5.15
C LEU A 153 -24.72 27.21 5.44
N GLU A 154 -25.03 27.59 6.68
CA GLU A 154 -26.34 28.15 7.06
C GLU A 154 -26.67 29.49 6.36
N THR A 155 -25.64 30.25 5.96
CA THR A 155 -25.82 31.52 5.22
C THR A 155 -25.66 31.38 3.71
N SER A 156 -25.29 30.20 3.22
CA SER A 156 -24.97 29.96 1.81
C SER A 156 -26.14 29.35 1.03
N SER A 157 -26.41 29.87 -0.17
CA SER A 157 -27.32 29.25 -1.14
C SER A 157 -26.64 28.18 -2.00
N ARG A 158 -25.33 27.97 -1.83
CA ARG A 158 -24.52 27.00 -2.60
C ARG A 158 -23.54 26.25 -1.66
N PRO A 159 -24.03 25.33 -0.82
CA PRO A 159 -23.22 24.68 0.21
C PRO A 159 -21.97 23.96 -0.31
N SER A 160 -22.08 23.12 -1.35
CA SER A 160 -20.91 22.43 -1.94
C SER A 160 -19.83 23.41 -2.41
N ALA A 161 -20.21 24.48 -3.09
CA ALA A 161 -19.26 25.48 -3.57
C ALA A 161 -18.56 26.19 -2.40
N MET A 162 -19.29 26.47 -1.32
CA MET A 162 -18.73 27.07 -0.10
C MET A 162 -17.70 26.14 0.56
N VAL A 163 -18.00 24.84 0.65
CA VAL A 163 -17.05 23.83 1.13
C VAL A 163 -15.79 23.84 0.26
N MET A 164 -15.96 23.74 -1.06
CA MET A 164 -14.86 23.70 -2.02
C MET A 164 -13.95 24.93 -1.95
N MET A 165 -14.52 26.12 -1.77
CA MET A 165 -13.75 27.36 -1.55
C MET A 165 -13.00 27.37 -0.21
N SER A 166 -13.55 26.69 0.80
CA SER A 166 -12.98 26.61 2.16
C SER A 166 -11.84 25.59 2.28
N LEU A 167 -11.80 24.56 1.42
CA LEU A 167 -10.81 23.46 1.50
C LEU A 167 -9.36 23.95 1.57
N LYS A 168 -9.01 25.02 0.85
CA LYS A 168 -7.64 25.57 0.89
C LYS A 168 -7.28 26.07 2.28
N LYS A 169 -8.15 26.89 2.90
CA LYS A 169 -7.92 27.42 4.25
C LYS A 169 -7.89 26.30 5.28
N LEU A 170 -8.84 25.38 5.19
CA LEU A 170 -8.91 24.22 6.07
C LEU A 170 -7.63 23.40 5.98
N GLY A 171 -7.15 23.08 4.77
CA GLY A 171 -5.92 22.31 4.58
C GLY A 171 -4.63 23.02 5.01
N GLU A 172 -4.64 24.35 5.09
CA GLU A 172 -3.55 25.17 5.62
C GLU A 172 -3.66 25.39 7.15
N GLY A 173 -4.71 24.88 7.79
CA GLY A 173 -4.93 25.06 9.22
C GLY A 173 -5.45 26.46 9.61
N LEU A 174 -5.97 27.22 8.65
CA LEU A 174 -6.44 28.59 8.83
C LEU A 174 -7.92 28.66 9.22
N PRO A 175 -8.34 29.67 10.01
CA PRO A 175 -9.75 29.90 10.31
C PRO A 175 -10.53 30.32 9.04
N LEU A 176 -11.82 29.96 8.96
CA LEU A 176 -12.64 30.31 7.79
C LEU A 176 -12.99 31.80 7.73
N GLY A 177 -13.15 32.42 8.89
CA GLY A 177 -13.52 33.83 9.03
C GLY A 177 -14.96 33.98 9.52
N ARG A 178 -15.58 35.11 9.17
CA ARG A 178 -16.98 35.38 9.50
C ARG A 178 -17.91 34.83 8.39
N PRO A 179 -19.03 34.18 8.76
CA PRO A 179 -20.08 33.75 7.83
C PRO A 179 -20.73 34.88 7.04
#